data_AF-A0A368G8E5-F1
#
_entry.id   AF-A0A368G8E5-F1
#
_cell.length_a   1.000
_cell.length_b   1.000
_cell.length_c   1.000
_cell.angle_alpha   90.00
_cell.angle_beta   90.00
_cell.angle_gamma   90.00
#
_symmetry.space_group_name_H-M   'P 1'
#
loop_
_entity.id
_entity.type
_entity.pdbx_description
1 polymer ?
#
loop_
_entity_poly.entity_id
_entity_poly.type
_entity_poly.pdbx_seq_one_letter_code
_entity_poly.pdbx_strand_id
1 'polypeptide(L)'
;MTWGKGLGCDFVKKSCLSWMKRPKGPYPFCTQEYDMRCNADRKSKVSCNLIRSSSRVPADYDYNSPNLYRDEKDQPIVAYGQEQIADYCPYYRVNILVYWF
;
A
#
# COMPACT_ATOMS: atom_id res chain seq x y z
N MET A 1 -1.59 15.87 9.21
CA MET A 1 -0.79 14.89 8.43
C MET A 1 -0.12 13.93 9.41
N THR A 2 -0.57 12.68 9.49
CA THR A 2 -0.06 11.66 10.43
C THR A 2 0.81 10.59 9.75
N TRP A 3 0.73 10.49 8.43
CA TRP A 3 1.51 9.53 7.64
C TRP A 3 3.01 9.79 7.82
N GLY A 4 3.80 8.73 8.05
CA GLY A 4 5.25 8.83 8.26
C GLY A 4 5.71 9.38 9.62
N LYS A 5 4.81 9.94 10.44
CA LYS A 5 5.19 10.59 11.71
C LYS A 5 5.71 9.57 12.71
N GLY A 6 6.94 9.77 13.18
CA GLY A 6 7.57 8.92 14.22
C GLY A 6 8.06 7.55 13.72
N LEU A 7 8.08 7.30 12.41
CA LEU A 7 8.52 6.02 11.85
C LEU A 7 10.04 5.89 11.70
N GLY A 8 10.77 7.00 11.87
CA GLY A 8 12.23 7.05 11.89
C GLY A 8 12.88 7.00 10.51
N CYS A 9 14.23 7.03 10.48
CA CYS A 9 15.01 7.08 9.23
C CYS A 9 14.83 5.84 8.36
N ASP A 10 14.60 4.69 8.97
CA ASP A 10 14.40 3.42 8.27
C ASP A 10 13.20 3.44 7.32
N PHE A 11 12.16 4.19 7.69
CA PHE A 11 10.96 4.35 6.84
C PHE A 11 11.28 5.09 5.54
N VAL A 12 12.21 6.03 5.58
CA VAL A 12 12.55 6.91 4.46
C VAL A 12 13.66 6.32 3.60
N LYS A 13 14.64 5.65 4.22
CA LYS A 13 15.85 5.17 3.52
C LYS A 13 15.71 3.78 2.92
N LYS A 14 14.80 2.95 3.44
CA LYS A 14 14.60 1.57 2.97
C LYS A 14 13.36 1.51 2.08
N SER A 15 13.35 0.55 1.15
CA SER A 15 12.17 0.34 0.29
C SER A 15 10.93 -0.04 1.11
N CYS A 16 9.74 0.30 0.61
CA CYS A 16 8.48 -0.08 1.26
C CYS A 16 8.32 -1.61 1.39
N LEU A 17 8.95 -2.40 0.52
CA LEU A 17 9.02 -3.86 0.65
C LEU A 17 9.59 -4.28 2.01
N SER A 18 10.68 -3.64 2.45
CA SER A 18 11.29 -3.92 3.75
C SER A 18 10.36 -3.58 4.93
N TRP A 19 9.43 -2.65 4.72
CA TRP A 19 8.44 -2.26 5.70
C TRP A 19 7.28 -3.26 5.75
N MET A 20 6.74 -3.64 4.59
CA MET A 20 5.61 -4.56 4.47
C MET A 20 5.93 -5.96 5.01
N LYS A 21 7.20 -6.38 4.99
CA LYS A 21 7.67 -7.65 5.54
C LYS A 21 7.84 -7.66 7.07
N ARG A 22 7.58 -6.55 7.77
CA ARG A 22 7.79 -6.47 9.22
C ARG A 22 6.70 -7.24 9.98
N PRO A 23 7.04 -7.89 11.11
CA PRO A 23 6.07 -8.58 11.95
C PRO A 23 5.06 -7.63 12.60
N LYS A 24 5.38 -6.33 12.71
CA LYS A 24 4.46 -5.30 13.23
C LYS A 24 3.33 -4.92 12.25
N GLY A 25 3.31 -5.51 11.06
CA GLY A 25 2.32 -5.27 10.03
C GLY A 25 2.74 -4.21 9.01
N PRO A 26 2.02 -4.11 7.88
CA PRO A 26 2.44 -3.31 6.73
C PRO A 26 2.11 -1.82 6.85
N TYR A 27 1.30 -1.41 7.83
CA TYR A 27 0.86 -0.01 7.99
C TYR A 27 2.07 0.94 8.10
N PRO A 28 2.13 2.05 7.32
CA PRO A 28 1.03 2.70 6.59
C PRO A 28 0.80 2.21 5.14
N PHE A 29 1.54 1.21 4.69
CA PHE A 29 1.32 0.53 3.41
C PHE A 29 0.25 -0.55 3.51
N CYS A 30 -0.15 -1.10 2.38
CA CYS A 30 -1.17 -2.14 2.28
C CYS A 30 -0.74 -3.26 1.32
N THR A 31 -1.09 -4.50 1.66
CA THR A 31 -0.73 -5.70 0.89
C THR A 31 -1.93 -6.46 0.34
N GLN A 32 -3.13 -5.98 0.67
CA GLN A 32 -4.40 -6.66 0.40
C GLN A 32 -5.20 -5.84 -0.62
N GLU A 33 -5.65 -6.47 -1.68
CA GLU A 33 -6.49 -5.85 -2.70
C GLU A 33 -7.84 -5.42 -2.11
N TYR A 34 -8.32 -4.24 -2.53
CA TYR A 34 -9.58 -3.63 -2.08
C TYR A 34 -9.72 -3.44 -0.56
N ASP A 35 -8.63 -3.56 0.21
CA ASP A 35 -8.69 -3.37 1.65
C ASP A 35 -9.10 -1.94 2.00
N MET A 36 -10.16 -1.84 2.81
CA MET A 36 -10.77 -0.59 3.23
C MET A 36 -10.76 -0.49 4.75
N ARG A 37 -10.37 0.67 5.26
CA ARG A 37 -10.32 0.93 6.69
C ARG A 37 -10.53 2.41 7.00
N CYS A 38 -10.66 2.73 8.28
CA CYS A 38 -10.57 4.11 8.75
C CYS A 38 -9.11 4.60 8.67
N ASN A 39 -8.92 5.87 8.33
CA ASN A 39 -7.61 6.51 8.45
C ASN A 39 -7.19 6.68 9.93
N ALA A 40 -5.95 7.12 10.16
CA ALA A 40 -5.37 7.21 11.50
C ALA A 40 -6.16 8.08 12.51
N ASP A 41 -6.79 9.16 12.04
CA ASP A 41 -7.61 10.04 12.88
C ASP A 41 -9.09 9.64 12.91
N ARG A 42 -9.45 8.57 12.20
CA ARG A 42 -10.81 8.02 12.06
C ARG A 42 -11.84 8.99 11.47
N LYS A 43 -11.42 10.03 10.74
CA LYS A 43 -12.32 11.01 10.12
C LYS A 43 -12.71 10.68 8.68
N SER A 44 -12.06 9.72 8.04
CA SER A 44 -12.38 9.34 6.67
C SER A 44 -12.12 7.86 6.40
N LYS A 45 -12.90 7.27 5.48
CA LYS A 45 -12.65 5.94 4.92
C LYS A 45 -11.52 6.03 3.88
N VAL A 46 -10.57 5.12 3.98
CA VAL A 46 -9.45 4.99 3.04
C VAL A 46 -9.46 3.61 2.43
N SER A 47 -9.00 3.51 1.19
CA SER A 47 -8.86 2.26 0.45
C SER A 47 -7.40 2.07 0.02
N CYS A 48 -6.95 0.83 -0.02
CA CYS A 48 -5.66 0.46 -0.59
C CYS A 48 -5.64 0.81 -2.09
N ASN A 49 -4.59 1.50 -2.56
CA ASN A 49 -4.40 1.83 -3.98
C ASN A 49 -3.62 0.74 -4.74
N LEU A 50 -3.68 -0.51 -4.27
CA LEU A 50 -3.09 -1.66 -4.92
C LEU A 50 -3.91 -2.02 -6.16
N ILE A 51 -3.25 -2.15 -7.31
CA ILE A 51 -3.86 -2.52 -8.57
C ILE A 51 -3.20 -3.78 -9.12
N ARG A 52 -4.03 -4.67 -9.70
CA ARG A 52 -3.53 -5.71 -10.59
C ARG A 52 -3.09 -5.03 -11.89
N SER A 53 -1.82 -5.11 -12.23
CA SER A 53 -1.31 -4.55 -13.48
C SER A 53 -0.42 -5.56 -14.18
N SER A 54 -0.65 -5.73 -15.48
CA SER A 54 0.27 -6.39 -16.41
C SER A 54 1.34 -5.43 -16.95
N SER A 55 1.21 -4.14 -16.65
CA SER A 55 2.12 -3.09 -17.11
C SER A 55 3.40 -3.17 -16.29
N ARG A 56 4.54 -3.33 -16.98
CA ARG A 56 5.85 -3.48 -16.33
C ARG A 56 6.24 -2.19 -15.63
N VAL A 57 6.17 -2.22 -14.31
CA VAL A 57 6.84 -1.24 -13.45
C VAL A 57 8.35 -1.43 -13.64
N PRO A 58 9.19 -0.37 -13.59
CA PRO A 58 10.63 -0.58 -13.73
C PRO A 58 11.15 -1.54 -12.66
N ALA A 59 12.19 -2.32 -12.98
CA ALA A 59 12.67 -3.40 -12.10
C ALA A 59 13.05 -2.93 -10.70
N ASP A 60 13.54 -1.71 -10.55
CA ASP A 60 13.90 -1.10 -9.25
C ASP A 60 12.68 -0.87 -8.33
N TYR A 61 11.48 -0.83 -8.90
CA TYR A 61 10.20 -0.62 -8.22
C TYR A 61 9.31 -1.87 -8.23
N ASP A 62 9.84 -3.01 -8.71
CA ASP A 62 9.14 -4.29 -8.60
C ASP A 62 9.30 -4.86 -7.19
N TYR A 63 8.30 -4.61 -6.36
CA TYR A 63 8.24 -5.10 -4.98
C TYR A 63 7.54 -6.44 -4.84
N ASN A 64 7.21 -7.15 -5.94
CA ASN A 64 6.57 -8.45 -5.84
C ASN A 64 7.50 -9.44 -5.14
N SER A 65 6.99 -10.05 -4.07
CA SER A 65 7.67 -11.08 -3.30
C SER A 65 6.68 -12.21 -3.04
N PRO A 66 7.13 -13.47 -2.91
CA PRO A 66 6.23 -14.59 -2.65
C PRO A 66 5.30 -14.31 -1.46
N ASN A 67 3.99 -14.50 -1.67
CA ASN A 67 2.93 -14.29 -0.67
C ASN A 67 2.84 -12.88 -0.06
N LEU A 68 3.40 -11.86 -0.72
CA LEU A 68 3.31 -10.48 -0.26
C LEU A 68 1.90 -9.92 -0.51
N TYR A 69 1.50 -9.87 -1.78
CA TYR A 69 0.21 -9.32 -2.17
C TYR A 69 -0.86 -10.39 -2.27
N ARG A 70 -2.06 -10.03 -1.82
CA ARG A 70 -3.19 -10.95 -1.74
C ARG A 70 -4.46 -10.32 -2.26
N ASP A 71 -5.31 -11.14 -2.88
CA ASP A 71 -6.65 -10.74 -3.27
C ASP A 71 -7.68 -10.94 -2.15
N GLU A 72 -8.92 -10.49 -2.38
CA GLU A 72 -10.04 -10.63 -1.44
C GLU A 72 -10.31 -12.07 -0.95
N LYS A 73 -9.81 -13.08 -1.67
CA LYS A 73 -9.92 -14.51 -1.34
C LYS A 73 -8.63 -15.07 -0.71
N ASP A 74 -7.76 -14.18 -0.23
CA ASP A 74 -6.45 -14.46 0.38
C ASP A 74 -5.46 -15.14 -0.58
N GLN A 75 -5.71 -15.13 -1.89
CA GLN A 75 -4.85 -15.76 -2.89
C GLN A 75 -3.67 -14.85 -3.25
N PRO A 76 -2.45 -15.41 -3.44
CA PRO A 76 -1.29 -14.62 -3.84
C PRO A 76 -1.50 -14.05 -5.24
N ILE A 77 -1.22 -12.75 -5.40
CA ILE A 77 -1.34 -12.03 -6.68
C ILE A 77 -0.09 -11.23 -7.01
N VAL A 78 0.10 -10.93 -8.28
CA VAL A 78 1.07 -9.93 -8.75
C VAL A 78 0.36 -8.59 -8.87
N ALA A 79 0.84 -7.60 -8.13
CA ALA A 79 0.19 -6.30 -8.01
C ALA A 79 1.19 -5.20 -7.67
N TYR A 80 0.77 -3.94 -7.86
CA TYR A 80 1.61 -2.76 -7.67
C TYR A 80 0.77 -1.60 -7.10
N GLY A 81 1.43 -0.64 -6.46
CA GLY A 81 0.81 0.64 -6.14
C GLY A 81 0.52 1.42 -7.42
N GLN A 82 -0.62 2.11 -7.45
CA GLN A 82 -1.07 2.84 -8.65
C GLN A 82 -0.18 4.06 -9.01
N GLU A 83 0.52 4.64 -8.04
CA GLU A 83 1.11 5.98 -8.17
C GLU A 83 2.64 5.94 -8.28
N GLN A 84 3.18 6.53 -9.35
CA GLN A 84 4.63 6.69 -9.54
C GLN A 84 5.25 7.62 -8.48
N ILE A 85 4.51 8.64 -8.03
CA ILE A 85 4.98 9.58 -6.98
C ILE A 85 5.22 8.90 -5.62
N ALA A 86 4.69 7.70 -5.43
CA ALA A 86 4.89 6.88 -4.24
C ALA A 86 5.83 5.70 -4.54
N ASP A 87 6.66 5.81 -5.57
CA ASP A 87 7.57 4.75 -6.02
C ASP A 87 6.83 3.43 -6.31
N TYR A 88 5.56 3.48 -6.73
CA TYR A 88 4.68 2.31 -6.89
C TYR A 88 4.45 1.49 -5.60
N CYS A 89 4.74 2.06 -4.43
CA CYS A 89 4.38 1.47 -3.15
C CYS A 89 2.87 1.59 -2.89
N PRO A 90 2.18 0.49 -2.53
CA PRO A 90 0.76 0.52 -2.22
C PRO A 90 0.50 1.10 -0.82
N TYR A 91 -0.32 2.15 -0.73
CA TYR A 91 -0.70 2.84 0.50
C TYR A 91 -2.21 3.11 0.57
N TYR A 92 -2.70 3.41 1.76
CA TYR A 92 -4.10 3.80 1.94
C TYR A 92 -4.33 5.24 1.50
N ARG A 93 -5.18 5.42 0.49
CA ARG A 93 -5.62 6.75 0.02
C ARG A 93 -7.07 7.00 0.35
N VAL A 94 -7.44 8.27 0.52
CA VAL A 94 -8.85 8.66 0.65
C VAL A 94 -9.51 8.41 -0.70
N ASN A 95 -10.57 7.61 -0.70
CA ASN A 95 -11.34 7.39 -1.91
C ASN A 95 -12.33 8.57 -2.06
N ILE A 96 -11.94 9.56 -2.86
CA ILE A 96 -12.74 10.79 -3.08
C ILE A 96 -14.10 10.46 -3.71
N LEU A 97 -14.25 9.32 -4.39
CA LEU A 97 -15.50 8.87 -5.00
C LEU A 97 -16.59 8.49 -3.98
N VAL A 98 -16.26 8.33 -2.69
CA VAL A 98 -17.24 7.97 -1.65
C VAL A 98 -17.92 9.23 -1.05
N TYR A 99 -17.52 10.44 -1.45
CA TYR A 99 -18.15 11.69 -1.03
C TYR A 99 -19.33 12.13 -1.94
N TRP A 100 -19.75 11.29 -2.88
CA TRP A 100 -20.88 11.54 -3.80
C TRP A 100 -22.05 10.57 -3.58
N PHE A 101 -22.42 10.32 -2.32
CA PHE A 101 -23.69 9.70 -1.94
C PHE A 101 -24.30 10.45 -0.75
#